data_AF-A0A8S9ZHZ6-F1
#
_entry.id   AF-A0A8S9ZHZ6-F1
#
_cell.length_a   1.000
_cell.length_b   1.000
_cell.length_c   1.000
_cell.angle_alpha   90.00
_cell.angle_beta   90.00
_cell.angle_gamma   90.00
#
_symmetry.space_group_name_H-M   'P 1'
#
loop_
_entity.id
_entity.type
_entity.pdbx_description
1 polymer ?
#
loop_
_entity_poly.entity_id
_entity_poly.type
_entity_poly.pdbx_seq_one_letter_code
_entity_poly.pdbx_strand_id
1 'polypeptide(L)'
;MSSRDLESLIEVCTSTLTSQIRNYTEDQLQLLLQDDQKINSFIGNLSQLSSISNDKEMKFAQSKSLAEYNLSIERKLTSALENLQQTHKNAVESKKSVEQMKNRLDELSNSRSLDSVCSTLRTLSHEAEKESEKITEDFHKGEIDVDDFLKKFSEKRALVHLRKIKAEKLAELLRQQQYKNSSTANVYPVNNSSGSLSVMFRTLFKKCQKDLNIFQLRGFPTLREKANVPRSEDLYEPRFEVKRHYPDLKLINVKLKESGQDYPLAHKCEKVKEYKPQSVTPETEYELKTYARVIRLGPISAIHLPLFVMFVQANTPVGVQIIIKEHEASDETERYIPDPQLEDFKETLRNLDDPVNIYFKFFLVFLNDF
;
A
#
# COMPACT_ATOMS: atom_id res chain seq x y z
N MET A 1 -57.92 14.72 -22.02
CA MET A 1 -58.60 15.88 -22.63
C MET A 1 -59.49 16.46 -21.56
N SER A 2 -59.46 17.77 -21.35
CA SER A 2 -60.39 18.41 -20.43
C SER A 2 -61.79 18.37 -21.04
N SER A 3 -62.84 18.35 -20.21
CA SER A 3 -64.23 18.36 -20.70
C SER A 3 -64.53 19.53 -21.65
N ARG A 4 -63.84 20.67 -21.48
CA ARG A 4 -63.94 21.86 -22.32
C ARG A 4 -63.33 21.68 -23.73
N ASP A 5 -62.34 20.81 -23.88
CA ASP A 5 -61.71 20.54 -25.18
C ASP A 5 -62.63 19.65 -26.04
N LEU A 6 -63.47 18.83 -25.40
CA LEU A 6 -64.45 17.98 -26.08
C LEU A 6 -65.63 18.81 -26.61
N GLU A 7 -66.15 19.75 -25.81
CA GLU A 7 -67.25 20.64 -26.21
C GLU A 7 -66.87 21.54 -27.39
N SER A 8 -65.70 22.18 -27.33
CA SER A 8 -65.21 23.02 -28.44
C SER A 8 -64.97 22.22 -29.72
N LEU A 9 -64.51 20.98 -29.59
CA LEU A 9 -64.34 20.08 -30.73
C LEU A 9 -65.68 19.65 -31.33
N ILE A 10 -66.68 19.34 -30.51
CA ILE A 10 -68.04 19.03 -30.98
C ILE A 10 -68.59 20.23 -31.76
N GLU A 11 -68.34 21.46 -31.30
CA GLU A 11 -68.73 22.70 -31.99
C GLU A 11 -68.02 22.90 -33.34
N VAL A 12 -66.73 22.58 -33.43
CA VAL A 12 -65.96 22.60 -34.70
C VAL A 12 -66.44 21.51 -35.67
N CYS A 13 -66.74 20.31 -35.18
CA CYS A 13 -67.26 19.21 -36.01
C CYS A 13 -68.67 19.53 -36.52
N THR A 14 -69.56 20.02 -35.65
CA THR A 14 -70.94 20.41 -36.00
C THR A 14 -70.98 21.59 -36.97
N SER A 15 -70.11 22.58 -36.84
CA SER A 15 -70.00 23.69 -37.81
C SER A 15 -69.46 23.23 -39.18
N THR A 16 -68.46 22.33 -39.18
CA THR A 16 -67.92 21.73 -40.42
C THR A 16 -69.00 20.89 -41.12
N LEU A 17 -69.73 20.06 -40.38
CA LEU A 17 -70.84 19.25 -40.89
C LEU A 17 -71.98 20.14 -41.41
N THR A 18 -72.38 21.16 -40.66
CA THR A 18 -73.45 22.08 -41.07
C THR A 18 -73.10 22.80 -42.39
N SER A 19 -71.83 23.16 -42.56
CA SER A 19 -71.34 23.80 -43.79
C SER A 19 -71.35 22.85 -44.99
N GLN A 20 -71.05 21.57 -44.79
CA GLN A 20 -71.11 20.57 -45.86
C GLN A 20 -72.57 20.20 -46.21
N ILE A 21 -73.43 20.05 -45.20
CA ILE A 21 -74.87 19.72 -45.36
C ILE A 21 -75.63 20.84 -46.09
N ARG A 22 -75.26 22.10 -45.88
CA ARG A 22 -75.86 23.25 -46.60
C ARG A 22 -75.68 23.21 -48.12
N ASN A 23 -74.74 22.41 -48.63
CA ASN A 23 -74.47 22.29 -50.06
C ASN A 23 -75.24 21.13 -50.73
N TYR A 24 -76.10 20.41 -49.99
CA TYR A 24 -76.90 19.30 -50.52
C TYR A 24 -78.31 19.72 -50.94
N THR A 25 -78.86 19.06 -51.97
CA THR A 25 -80.24 19.24 -52.44
C THR A 25 -81.25 18.48 -51.56
N GLU A 26 -82.52 18.91 -51.62
CA GLU A 26 -83.61 18.40 -50.78
C GLU A 26 -83.78 16.87 -50.85
N ASP A 27 -83.70 16.28 -52.05
CA ASP A 27 -83.77 14.82 -52.24
C ASP A 27 -82.62 14.06 -51.57
N GLN A 28 -81.41 14.65 -51.57
CA GLN A 28 -80.23 14.05 -50.95
C GLN A 28 -80.28 14.14 -49.42
N LEU A 29 -80.84 15.22 -48.88
CA LEU A 29 -81.06 15.38 -47.45
C LEU A 29 -82.10 14.40 -46.93
N GLN A 30 -83.13 14.10 -47.72
CA GLN A 30 -84.17 13.13 -47.36
C GLN A 30 -83.60 11.70 -47.32
N LEU A 31 -82.72 11.36 -48.28
CA LEU A 31 -81.96 10.10 -48.30
C LEU A 31 -80.94 9.99 -47.17
N LEU A 32 -80.35 11.10 -46.73
CA LEU A 32 -79.40 11.14 -45.63
C LEU A 32 -80.12 10.97 -44.28
N LEU A 33 -81.32 11.52 -44.13
CA LEU A 33 -82.16 11.40 -42.93
C LEU A 33 -82.72 9.97 -42.74
N GLN A 34 -82.85 9.21 -43.82
CA GLN A 34 -83.41 7.85 -43.81
C GLN A 34 -82.39 6.75 -43.47
N ASP A 35 -81.09 7.04 -43.50
CA ASP A 35 -80.02 6.04 -43.36
C ASP A 35 -78.92 6.50 -42.40
N ASP A 36 -78.98 6.00 -41.16
CA ASP A 36 -78.02 6.29 -40.10
C ASP A 36 -76.59 5.82 -40.44
N GLN A 37 -76.40 4.83 -41.33
CA GLN A 37 -75.07 4.37 -41.72
C GLN A 37 -74.37 5.38 -42.63
N LYS A 38 -75.14 6.08 -43.48
CA LYS A 38 -74.61 7.20 -44.28
C LYS A 38 -74.23 8.37 -43.39
N ILE A 39 -75.01 8.66 -42.35
CA ILE A 39 -74.65 9.68 -41.36
C ILE A 39 -73.36 9.30 -40.64
N ASN A 40 -73.21 8.06 -40.18
CA ASN A 40 -72.00 7.61 -39.48
C ASN A 40 -70.76 7.59 -40.37
N SER A 41 -70.88 7.20 -41.65
CA SER A 41 -69.76 7.28 -42.61
C SER A 41 -69.41 8.73 -42.95
N PHE A 42 -70.39 9.62 -43.02
CA PHE A 42 -70.18 11.05 -43.20
C PHE A 42 -69.45 11.68 -42.00
N ILE A 43 -69.81 11.30 -40.78
CA ILE A 43 -69.11 11.70 -39.55
C ILE A 43 -67.70 11.08 -39.49
N GLY A 44 -67.53 9.83 -39.93
CA GLY A 44 -66.24 9.15 -40.00
C GLY A 44 -65.25 9.79 -40.98
N ASN A 45 -65.75 10.44 -42.02
CA ASN A 45 -64.94 11.14 -43.03
C ASN A 45 -64.44 12.53 -42.57
N LEU A 46 -64.82 12.99 -41.38
CA LEU A 46 -64.33 14.25 -40.83
C LEU A 46 -62.83 14.16 -40.47
N SER A 47 -62.03 15.08 -41.02
CA SER A 47 -60.59 15.14 -40.76
C SER A 47 -60.25 15.40 -39.29
N GLN A 48 -61.13 16.12 -38.58
CA GLN A 48 -61.01 16.39 -37.14
C GLN A 48 -61.18 15.12 -36.28
N LEU A 49 -61.97 14.15 -36.74
CA LEU A 49 -62.15 12.88 -36.03
C LEU A 49 -60.97 11.92 -36.32
N SER A 50 -60.47 11.92 -37.56
CA SER A 50 -59.28 11.17 -37.95
C SER A 50 -58.02 11.65 -37.22
N SER A 51 -57.82 12.97 -37.08
CA SER A 51 -56.67 13.52 -36.35
C SER A 51 -56.67 13.09 -34.88
N ILE A 52 -57.84 13.00 -34.24
CA ILE A 52 -57.98 12.54 -32.85
C ILE A 52 -57.74 11.04 -32.73
N SER A 53 -58.20 10.25 -33.71
CA SER A 53 -57.88 8.83 -33.77
C SER A 53 -56.36 8.62 -33.85
N ASN A 54 -55.68 9.40 -34.69
CA ASN A 54 -54.23 9.38 -34.82
C ASN A 54 -53.52 9.85 -33.54
N ASP A 55 -53.99 10.93 -32.91
CA ASP A 55 -53.46 11.43 -31.63
C ASP A 55 -53.66 10.42 -30.49
N LYS A 56 -54.81 9.75 -30.46
CA LYS A 56 -55.11 8.67 -29.52
C LYS A 56 -54.12 7.52 -29.72
N GLU A 57 -53.95 7.06 -30.95
CA GLU A 57 -53.05 5.96 -31.29
C GLU A 57 -51.59 6.33 -31.02
N MET A 58 -51.19 7.57 -31.30
CA MET A 58 -49.88 8.13 -30.95
C MET A 58 -49.67 8.15 -29.43
N LYS A 59 -50.64 8.60 -28.64
CA LYS A 59 -50.56 8.60 -27.16
C LYS A 59 -50.55 7.18 -26.59
N PHE A 60 -51.28 6.23 -27.19
CA PHE A 60 -51.20 4.82 -26.81
C PHE A 60 -49.82 4.24 -27.11
N ALA A 61 -49.24 4.52 -28.28
CA ALA A 61 -47.89 4.10 -28.62
C ALA A 61 -46.85 4.69 -27.66
N GLN A 62 -46.98 5.97 -27.31
CA GLN A 62 -46.12 6.64 -26.31
C GLN A 62 -46.26 6.00 -24.93
N SER A 63 -47.49 5.82 -24.45
CA SER A 63 -47.76 5.20 -23.15
C SER A 63 -47.22 3.77 -23.09
N LYS A 64 -47.42 2.99 -24.16
CA LYS A 64 -46.88 1.63 -24.31
C LYS A 64 -45.36 1.63 -24.29
N SER A 65 -44.71 2.50 -25.06
CA SER A 65 -43.25 2.61 -25.10
C SER A 65 -42.68 3.02 -23.73
N LEU A 66 -43.32 3.95 -23.01
CA LEU A 66 -42.93 4.32 -21.66
C LEU A 66 -43.08 3.17 -20.67
N ALA A 67 -44.16 2.40 -20.76
CA ALA A 67 -44.35 1.21 -19.93
C ALA A 67 -43.28 0.15 -20.21
N GLU A 68 -42.98 -0.13 -21.48
CA GLU A 68 -41.92 -1.07 -21.88
C GLU A 68 -40.54 -0.62 -21.41
N TYR A 69 -40.26 0.69 -21.52
CA TYR A 69 -39.03 1.27 -20.98
C TYR A 69 -38.94 1.11 -19.46
N ASN A 70 -40.01 1.46 -18.72
CA ASN A 70 -40.06 1.32 -17.26
C ASN A 70 -39.84 -0.14 -16.83
N LEU A 71 -40.47 -1.10 -17.49
CA LEU A 71 -40.27 -2.54 -17.26
C LEU A 71 -38.83 -2.98 -17.57
N SER A 72 -38.20 -2.40 -18.59
CA SER A 72 -36.80 -2.69 -18.91
C SER A 72 -35.84 -2.20 -17.83
N ILE A 73 -36.12 -1.04 -17.23
CA ILE A 73 -35.33 -0.46 -16.15
C ILE A 73 -35.55 -1.23 -14.85
N GLU A 74 -36.79 -1.59 -14.54
CA GLU A 74 -37.12 -2.41 -13.36
C GLU A 74 -36.33 -3.72 -13.36
N ARG A 75 -36.30 -4.45 -14.48
CA ARG A 75 -35.51 -5.70 -14.59
C ARG A 75 -34.02 -5.49 -14.29
N LYS A 76 -33.43 -4.40 -14.81
CA LYS A 76 -32.02 -4.06 -14.54
C LYS A 76 -31.80 -3.70 -13.08
N LEU A 77 -32.73 -2.95 -12.49
CA LEU A 77 -32.67 -2.53 -11.10
C LEU A 77 -32.80 -3.72 -10.16
N THR A 78 -33.71 -4.64 -10.44
CA THR A 78 -33.89 -5.89 -9.69
C THR A 78 -32.64 -6.76 -9.75
N SER A 79 -32.06 -6.95 -10.94
CA SER A 79 -30.80 -7.69 -11.09
C SER A 79 -29.63 -7.03 -10.36
N ALA A 80 -29.51 -5.70 -10.43
CA ALA A 80 -28.48 -4.96 -9.69
C ALA A 80 -28.66 -5.07 -8.17
N LEU A 81 -29.90 -5.05 -7.70
CA LEU A 81 -30.25 -5.19 -6.28
C LEU A 81 -29.93 -6.61 -5.78
N GLU A 82 -30.22 -7.64 -6.57
CA GLU A 82 -29.85 -9.03 -6.25
C GLU A 82 -28.32 -9.19 -6.16
N ASN A 83 -27.58 -8.66 -7.13
CA ASN A 83 -26.11 -8.66 -7.12
C ASN A 83 -25.54 -7.92 -5.89
N LEU A 84 -26.13 -6.77 -5.53
CA LEU A 84 -25.75 -6.01 -4.34
C LEU A 84 -26.02 -6.81 -3.06
N GLN A 85 -27.18 -7.45 -2.96
CA GLN A 85 -27.51 -8.30 -1.81
C GLN A 85 -26.56 -9.49 -1.70
N GLN A 86 -26.22 -10.15 -2.80
CA GLN A 86 -25.27 -11.26 -2.80
C GLN A 86 -23.87 -10.79 -2.38
N THR A 87 -23.38 -9.70 -2.97
CA THR A 87 -22.07 -9.13 -2.62
C THR A 87 -22.02 -8.71 -1.15
N HIS A 88 -23.10 -8.12 -0.64
CA HIS A 88 -23.21 -7.76 0.77
C HIS A 88 -23.19 -8.99 1.67
N LYS A 89 -23.92 -10.07 1.34
CA LYS A 89 -23.88 -11.35 2.07
C LYS A 89 -22.45 -11.90 2.12
N ASN A 90 -21.76 -11.96 0.98
CA ASN A 90 -20.38 -12.44 0.89
C ASN A 90 -19.41 -11.58 1.71
N ALA A 91 -19.59 -10.26 1.71
CA ALA A 91 -18.79 -9.33 2.50
C ALA A 91 -19.01 -9.51 4.01
N VAL A 92 -20.25 -9.71 4.44
CA VAL A 92 -20.60 -10.00 5.84
C VAL A 92 -19.99 -11.32 6.30
N GLU A 93 -20.05 -12.36 5.47
CA GLU A 93 -19.44 -13.66 5.78
C GLU A 93 -17.91 -13.56 5.89
N SER A 94 -17.27 -12.88 4.93
CA SER A 94 -15.83 -12.63 4.94
C SER A 94 -15.42 -11.82 6.18
N LYS A 95 -16.21 -10.81 6.56
CA LYS A 95 -16.00 -10.03 7.80
C LYS A 95 -16.07 -10.93 9.04
N LYS A 96 -17.06 -11.82 9.12
CA LYS A 96 -17.20 -12.78 10.22
C LYS A 96 -15.97 -13.70 10.32
N SER A 97 -15.45 -14.18 9.18
CA SER A 97 -14.23 -14.99 9.14
C SER A 97 -13.01 -14.19 9.64
N VAL A 98 -12.85 -12.94 9.21
CA VAL A 98 -11.77 -12.05 9.66
C VAL A 98 -11.88 -11.75 11.16
N GLU A 99 -13.08 -11.49 11.68
CA GLU A 99 -13.32 -11.29 13.11
C GLU A 99 -12.95 -12.54 13.92
N GLN A 100 -13.28 -13.73 13.43
CA GLN A 100 -12.87 -14.99 14.07
C GLN A 100 -11.35 -15.16 14.08
N MET A 101 -10.67 -14.88 12.97
CA MET A 101 -9.21 -14.93 12.90
C MET A 101 -8.55 -13.89 13.82
N LYS A 102 -9.12 -12.68 13.89
CA LYS A 102 -8.67 -11.63 14.79
C LYS A 102 -8.84 -12.06 16.25
N ASN A 103 -9.98 -12.61 16.64
CA ASN A 103 -10.20 -13.07 18.01
C ASN A 103 -9.20 -14.18 18.39
N ARG A 104 -8.97 -15.16 17.50
CA ARG A 104 -7.92 -16.18 17.71
C ARG A 104 -6.53 -15.56 17.84
N LEU A 105 -6.21 -14.54 17.03
CA LEU A 105 -4.94 -13.84 17.12
C LEU A 105 -4.80 -13.05 18.42
N ASP A 106 -5.87 -12.38 18.86
CA ASP A 106 -5.90 -11.60 20.10
C ASP A 106 -5.76 -12.55 21.31
N GLU A 107 -6.41 -13.72 21.32
CA GLU A 107 -6.22 -14.76 22.34
C GLU A 107 -4.76 -15.27 22.40
N LEU A 108 -4.17 -15.57 21.25
CA LEU A 108 -2.76 -15.99 21.17
C LEU A 108 -1.79 -14.86 21.55
N SER A 109 -2.11 -13.63 21.16
CA SER A 109 -1.33 -12.43 21.50
C SER A 109 -1.40 -12.15 22.99
N ASN A 110 -2.58 -12.27 23.60
CA ASN A 110 -2.78 -12.02 25.03
C ASN A 110 -2.08 -13.11 25.87
N SER A 111 -2.27 -14.39 25.52
CA SER A 111 -1.60 -15.50 26.21
C SER A 111 -0.07 -15.45 26.07
N ARG A 112 0.45 -15.06 24.91
CA ARG A 112 1.89 -14.97 24.62
C ARG A 112 2.48 -13.57 24.82
N SER A 113 1.70 -12.61 25.29
CA SER A 113 2.20 -11.27 25.56
C SER A 113 3.37 -11.36 26.54
N LEU A 114 4.37 -10.50 26.36
CA LEU A 114 5.57 -10.51 27.18
C LEU A 114 5.23 -10.35 28.67
N ASP A 115 4.23 -9.53 29.00
CA ASP A 115 3.69 -9.38 30.35
C ASP A 115 3.05 -10.66 30.90
N SER A 116 2.25 -11.37 30.08
CA SER A 116 1.67 -12.67 30.45
C SER A 116 2.78 -13.70 30.71
N VAL A 117 3.77 -13.81 29.81
CA VAL A 117 4.92 -14.70 29.98
C VAL A 117 5.72 -14.35 31.23
N CYS A 118 5.90 -13.06 31.54
CA CYS A 118 6.54 -12.61 32.76
C CYS A 118 5.79 -13.06 34.01
N SER A 119 4.47 -12.91 34.01
CA SER A 119 3.58 -13.31 35.11
C SER A 119 3.64 -14.84 35.31
N THR A 120 3.50 -15.61 34.24
CA THR A 120 3.61 -17.08 34.28
C THR A 120 4.98 -17.52 34.81
N LEU A 121 6.07 -16.89 34.38
CA LEU A 121 7.41 -17.20 34.89
C LEU A 121 7.56 -16.91 36.38
N ARG A 122 6.96 -15.83 36.89
CA ARG A 122 6.94 -15.52 38.34
C ARG A 122 6.16 -16.59 39.10
N THR A 123 4.99 -16.98 38.63
CA THR A 123 4.18 -18.06 39.22
C THR A 123 4.95 -19.39 39.24
N LEU A 124 5.53 -19.80 38.11
CA LEU A 124 6.33 -21.03 38.01
C LEU A 124 7.64 -20.98 38.82
N SER A 125 8.17 -19.78 39.10
CA SER A 125 9.32 -19.62 40.02
C SER A 125 8.89 -19.87 41.45
N HIS A 126 7.77 -19.26 41.86
CA HIS A 126 7.23 -19.41 43.21
C HIS A 126 6.75 -20.84 43.49
N GLU A 127 6.17 -21.51 42.49
CA GLU A 127 5.81 -22.93 42.59
C GLU A 127 7.03 -23.83 42.78
N ALA A 128 8.10 -23.62 42.01
CA ALA A 128 9.36 -24.36 42.19
C ALA A 128 10.04 -24.05 43.54
N GLU A 129 9.82 -22.85 44.09
CA GLU A 129 10.31 -22.49 45.44
C GLU A 129 9.57 -23.28 46.52
N LYS A 130 8.25 -23.37 46.43
CA LYS A 130 7.44 -24.23 47.31
C LYS A 130 7.85 -25.70 47.21
N GLU A 131 8.13 -26.20 46.02
CA GLU A 131 8.64 -27.57 45.85
C GLU A 131 10.01 -27.77 46.52
N SER A 132 10.90 -26.76 46.48
CA SER A 132 12.20 -26.82 47.17
C SER A 132 12.07 -26.73 48.69
N GLU A 133 11.09 -25.98 49.19
CA GLU A 133 10.73 -25.94 50.61
C GLU A 133 10.17 -27.29 51.07
N LYS A 134 9.31 -27.92 50.27
CA LYS A 134 8.80 -29.26 50.54
C LYS A 134 9.93 -30.30 50.64
N ILE A 135 10.88 -30.29 49.70
CA ILE A 135 12.07 -31.18 49.76
C ILE A 135 12.86 -30.94 51.06
N THR A 136 12.92 -29.70 51.52
CA THR A 136 13.56 -29.34 52.78
C THR A 136 12.79 -29.87 53.97
N GLU A 137 11.46 -29.74 53.99
CA GLU A 137 10.61 -30.32 55.04
C GLU A 137 10.71 -31.85 55.11
N ASP A 138 10.71 -32.52 53.95
CA ASP A 138 10.78 -33.98 53.86
C ASP A 138 12.15 -34.50 54.35
N PHE A 139 13.23 -33.73 54.14
CA PHE A 139 14.54 -33.99 54.76
C PHE A 139 14.50 -33.83 56.29
N HIS A 140 13.87 -32.77 56.81
CA HIS A 140 13.72 -32.58 58.27
C HIS A 140 12.86 -33.69 58.92
N LYS A 141 11.93 -34.27 58.17
CA LYS A 141 11.12 -35.44 58.59
C LYS A 141 11.89 -36.76 58.49
N GLY A 142 13.07 -36.78 57.86
CA GLY A 142 13.88 -37.97 57.62
C GLY A 142 13.36 -38.88 56.51
N GLU A 143 12.48 -38.38 55.64
CA GLU A 143 11.91 -39.15 54.51
C GLU A 143 12.87 -39.27 53.31
N ILE A 144 13.90 -38.41 53.26
CA ILE A 144 14.89 -38.34 52.17
C ILE A 144 16.30 -38.37 52.78
N ASP A 145 17.20 -39.14 52.18
CA ASP A 145 18.61 -39.20 52.56
C ASP A 145 19.40 -37.94 52.14
N VAL A 146 20.55 -37.70 52.77
CA VAL A 146 21.36 -36.48 52.59
C VAL A 146 21.79 -36.29 51.14
N ASP A 147 22.26 -37.34 50.48
CA ASP A 147 22.75 -37.25 49.09
C ASP A 147 21.62 -36.97 48.09
N ASP A 148 20.45 -37.58 48.32
CA ASP A 148 19.24 -37.35 47.53
C ASP A 148 18.66 -35.95 47.74
N PHE A 149 18.73 -35.43 48.98
CA PHE A 149 18.35 -34.07 49.31
C PHE A 149 19.23 -33.06 48.57
N LEU A 150 20.56 -33.19 48.66
CA LEU A 150 21.50 -32.27 48.02
C LEU A 150 21.28 -32.21 46.51
N LYS A 151 21.05 -33.35 45.86
CA LYS A 151 20.76 -33.42 44.43
C LYS A 151 19.43 -32.74 44.07
N LYS A 152 18.31 -33.15 44.69
CA LYS A 152 16.98 -32.63 44.35
C LYS A 152 16.82 -31.14 44.73
N PHE A 153 17.40 -30.72 45.85
CA PHE A 153 17.34 -29.34 46.32
C PHE A 153 18.17 -28.40 45.44
N SER A 154 19.40 -28.79 45.09
CA SER A 154 20.25 -27.96 44.22
C SER A 154 19.66 -27.81 42.82
N GLU A 155 19.11 -28.88 42.24
CA GLU A 155 18.41 -28.85 40.95
C GLU A 155 17.18 -27.91 40.98
N LYS A 156 16.34 -28.01 42.02
CA LYS A 156 15.14 -27.16 42.15
C LYS A 156 15.48 -25.70 42.45
N ARG A 157 16.44 -25.43 43.34
CA ARG A 157 16.89 -24.06 43.64
C ARG A 157 17.57 -23.40 42.44
N ALA A 158 18.39 -24.14 41.68
CA ALA A 158 18.97 -23.64 40.44
C ALA A 158 17.88 -23.20 39.44
N LEU A 159 16.80 -23.99 39.33
CA LEU A 159 15.66 -23.68 38.48
C LEU A 159 14.86 -22.46 38.98
N VAL A 160 14.67 -22.29 40.29
CA VAL A 160 14.04 -21.09 40.89
C VAL A 160 14.82 -19.83 40.52
N HIS A 161 16.13 -19.82 40.77
CA HIS A 161 16.98 -18.67 40.46
C HIS A 161 17.01 -18.36 38.96
N LEU A 162 17.10 -19.40 38.12
CA LEU A 162 17.07 -19.24 36.66
C LEU A 162 15.76 -18.59 36.18
N ARG A 163 14.60 -19.04 36.67
CA ARG A 163 13.30 -18.48 36.27
C ARG A 163 13.11 -17.06 36.81
N LYS A 164 13.59 -16.77 38.03
CA LYS A 164 13.56 -15.42 38.64
C LYS A 164 14.42 -14.43 37.84
N ILE A 165 15.66 -14.79 37.52
CA ILE A 165 16.56 -13.98 36.68
C ILE A 165 15.95 -13.73 35.30
N LYS A 166 15.35 -14.75 34.67
CA LYS A 166 14.68 -14.60 33.37
C LYS A 166 13.48 -13.67 33.45
N ALA A 167 12.66 -13.77 34.49
CA ALA A 167 11.52 -12.88 34.70
C ALA A 167 11.95 -11.44 34.95
N GLU A 168 12.98 -11.22 35.78
CA GLU A 168 13.55 -9.89 36.04
C GLU A 168 14.16 -9.28 34.78
N LYS A 169 14.92 -10.06 34.00
CA LYS A 169 15.49 -9.58 32.74
C LYS A 169 14.44 -9.23 31.71
N LEU A 170 13.36 -10.02 31.63
CA LEU A 170 12.25 -9.77 30.72
C LEU A 170 11.45 -8.53 31.14
N ALA A 171 11.22 -8.33 32.44
CA ALA A 171 10.62 -7.11 32.98
C ALA A 171 11.48 -5.85 32.71
N GLU A 172 12.80 -5.98 32.81
CA GLU A 172 13.72 -4.89 32.48
C GLU A 172 13.66 -4.51 31.00
N LEU A 173 13.61 -5.50 30.10
CA LEU A 173 13.45 -5.27 28.66
C LEU A 173 12.12 -4.59 28.33
N LEU A 174 11.03 -4.97 29.01
CA LEU A 174 9.73 -4.31 28.87
C LEU A 174 9.81 -2.83 29.29
N ARG A 175 10.46 -2.56 30.41
CA ARG A 175 10.67 -1.19 30.91
C ARG A 175 11.51 -0.36 29.93
N GLN A 176 12.59 -0.93 29.38
CA GLN A 176 13.43 -0.27 28.37
C GLN A 176 12.69 0.01 27.06
N GLN A 177 11.80 -0.88 26.62
CA GLN A 177 10.95 -0.62 25.45
C GLN A 177 9.98 0.54 25.68
N GLN A 178 9.42 0.67 26.88
CA GLN A 178 8.56 1.81 27.24
C GLN A 178 9.33 3.15 27.21
N TYR A 179 10.59 3.17 27.66
CA TYR A 179 11.45 4.36 27.59
C TYR A 179 11.87 4.74 26.15
N LYS A 180 12.06 3.77 25.24
CA LYS A 180 12.36 4.06 23.82
C LYS A 180 11.16 4.62 23.05
N ASN A 181 9.93 4.27 23.45
CA ASN A 181 8.70 4.76 22.80
C ASN A 181 8.31 6.19 23.24
N SER A 182 8.79 6.66 24.39
CA SER A 182 8.53 8.01 24.90
C SER A 182 9.50 9.07 24.36
N SER A 183 10.63 8.65 23.79
CA SER A 183 11.62 9.53 23.14
C SER A 183 11.36 9.76 21.63
N THR A 184 10.33 9.12 21.05
CA THR A 184 9.91 9.32 19.65
C THR A 184 8.61 10.13 19.50
N ALA A 185 8.24 10.94 20.50
CA ALA A 185 7.03 11.77 20.45
C ALA A 185 7.17 13.02 19.56
N ASN A 186 8.37 13.36 19.09
CA ASN A 186 8.60 14.38 18.07
C ASN A 186 9.70 13.89 17.14
N VAL A 187 9.31 13.43 15.94
CA VAL A 187 10.04 13.50 14.66
C VAL A 187 9.31 12.58 13.66
N TYR A 188 9.16 13.09 12.45
CA TYR A 188 8.55 12.50 11.26
C TYR A 188 8.89 11.01 11.02
N PRO A 189 8.00 10.24 10.37
CA PRO A 189 8.24 8.82 10.14
C PRO A 189 9.38 8.63 9.14
N VAL A 190 10.54 8.20 9.65
CA VAL A 190 11.64 7.64 8.86
C VAL A 190 11.36 6.16 8.63
N ASN A 191 11.18 5.78 7.36
CA ASN A 191 11.06 4.39 6.93
C ASN A 191 12.44 3.72 6.94
N ASN A 192 12.75 2.99 8.01
CA ASN A 192 13.86 2.03 8.00
C ASN A 192 13.37 0.69 7.46
N SER A 193 13.82 0.34 6.26
CA SER A 193 13.67 -0.96 5.61
C SER A 193 14.69 -1.97 6.16
N SER A 194 14.54 -2.35 7.43
CA SER A 194 15.12 -3.60 7.93
C SER A 194 13.97 -4.59 8.13
N GLY A 195 13.91 -5.58 7.23
CA GLY A 195 12.88 -6.60 7.17
C GLY A 195 12.69 -7.31 8.51
N SER A 196 11.62 -6.95 9.20
CA SER A 196 11.03 -7.76 10.25
C SER A 196 9.57 -7.95 9.87
N LEU A 197 9.15 -9.21 9.74
CA LEU A 197 7.76 -9.59 9.48
C LEU A 197 6.79 -8.92 10.47
N SER A 198 7.27 -8.53 11.66
CA SER A 198 6.49 -7.79 12.66
C SER A 198 6.07 -6.39 12.20
N VAL A 199 6.87 -5.70 11.37
CA VAL A 199 6.52 -4.36 10.85
C VAL A 199 5.41 -4.48 9.81
N MET A 200 5.51 -5.46 8.90
CA MET A 200 4.48 -5.78 7.90
C MET A 200 3.12 -6.06 8.57
N PHE A 201 3.09 -6.89 9.62
CA PHE A 201 1.87 -7.16 10.38
C PHE A 201 1.30 -5.91 11.06
N ARG A 202 2.14 -5.00 11.59
CA ARG A 202 1.68 -3.73 12.20
C ARG A 202 1.16 -2.73 11.18
N THR A 203 1.77 -2.62 9.99
CA THR A 203 1.25 -1.77 8.90
C THR A 203 -0.04 -2.31 8.31
N LEU A 204 -0.19 -3.63 8.19
CA LEU A 204 -1.44 -4.26 7.74
C LEU A 204 -2.57 -4.07 8.76
N PHE A 205 -2.28 -4.24 10.06
CA PHE A 205 -3.28 -3.99 11.12
C PHE A 205 -3.70 -2.52 11.21
N LYS A 206 -2.76 -1.56 11.07
CA LYS A 206 -3.09 -0.13 11.06
C LYS A 206 -3.89 0.30 9.83
N LYS A 207 -3.70 -0.35 8.68
CA LYS A 207 -4.49 -0.09 7.47
C LYS A 207 -5.92 -0.63 7.63
N CYS A 208 -6.09 -1.85 8.17
CA CYS A 208 -7.41 -2.37 8.52
C CYS A 208 -8.11 -1.60 9.64
N GLN A 209 -7.40 -1.02 10.62
CA GLN A 209 -8.01 -0.26 11.71
C GLN A 209 -8.63 1.06 11.26
N LYS A 210 -8.08 1.71 10.21
CA LYS A 210 -8.71 2.89 9.59
C LYS A 210 -9.99 2.54 8.84
N ASP A 211 -10.03 1.37 8.20
CA ASP A 211 -11.23 0.88 7.51
C ASP A 211 -12.29 0.32 8.47
N LEU A 212 -11.89 -0.10 9.68
CA LEU A 212 -12.79 -0.54 10.75
C LEU A 212 -13.48 0.62 11.50
N ASN A 213 -12.87 1.81 11.56
CA ASN A 213 -13.51 2.99 12.15
C ASN A 213 -14.63 3.59 11.28
N ILE A 214 -14.78 3.14 10.03
CA ILE A 214 -15.95 3.46 9.19
C ILE A 214 -17.23 2.78 9.72
N PHE A 215 -17.12 1.71 10.53
CA PHE A 215 -18.26 0.95 11.04
C PHE A 215 -18.85 1.45 12.36
N GLN A 216 -18.30 2.52 12.97
CA GLN A 216 -18.89 3.13 14.16
C GLN A 216 -19.87 4.28 13.89
N LEU A 217 -20.05 4.67 12.62
CA LEU A 217 -21.09 5.64 12.23
C LEU A 217 -22.40 4.89 12.02
N ARG A 218 -23.41 5.18 12.85
CA ARG A 218 -24.80 4.64 12.80
C ARG A 218 -25.61 5.12 11.58
N GLY A 219 -24.99 5.22 10.41
CA GLY A 219 -25.64 5.56 9.16
C GLY A 219 -24.72 5.20 8.01
N PHE A 220 -25.26 4.59 6.96
CA PHE A 220 -24.55 4.52 5.68
C PHE A 220 -24.29 5.95 5.22
N PRO A 221 -23.04 6.37 5.02
CA PRO A 221 -22.75 7.73 4.58
C PRO A 221 -23.44 7.95 3.23
N THR A 222 -24.15 9.07 3.12
CA THR A 222 -24.79 9.49 1.87
C THR A 222 -23.73 9.61 0.76
N LEU A 223 -24.11 9.51 -0.51
CA LEU A 223 -23.16 9.71 -1.64
C LEU A 223 -22.38 11.04 -1.54
N ARG A 224 -22.94 12.02 -0.84
CA ARG A 224 -22.32 13.31 -0.50
C ARG A 224 -21.21 13.22 0.56
N GLU A 225 -21.32 12.30 1.52
CA GLU A 225 -20.28 12.02 2.53
C GLU A 225 -19.21 11.04 2.02
N LYS A 226 -19.55 10.25 0.99
CA LYS A 226 -18.63 9.33 0.31
C LYS A 226 -17.79 10.02 -0.77
N ALA A 227 -18.27 11.13 -1.32
CA ALA A 227 -17.42 12.06 -2.04
C ALA A 227 -16.42 12.64 -1.04
N ASN A 228 -15.12 12.54 -1.34
CA ASN A 228 -14.06 13.08 -0.49
C ASN A 228 -14.47 14.45 0.06
N VAL A 229 -14.37 14.67 1.37
CA VAL A 229 -14.47 16.02 1.95
C VAL A 229 -13.53 16.89 1.11
N PRO A 230 -14.02 17.89 0.36
CA PRO A 230 -13.18 18.65 -0.53
C PRO A 230 -12.14 19.32 0.35
N ARG A 231 -10.89 18.84 0.26
CA ARG A 231 -9.80 19.55 0.90
C ARG A 231 -9.66 20.85 0.12
N SER A 232 -9.20 21.92 0.78
CA SER A 232 -8.93 23.19 0.11
C SER A 232 -8.04 23.04 -1.13
N GLU A 233 -7.24 21.97 -1.17
CA GLU A 233 -6.37 21.55 -2.28
C GLU A 233 -7.14 21.04 -3.53
N ASP A 234 -8.36 20.51 -3.38
CA ASP A 234 -9.14 19.90 -4.47
C ASP A 234 -9.95 20.93 -5.28
N LEU A 235 -9.93 22.21 -4.89
CA LEU A 235 -10.71 23.27 -5.52
C LEU A 235 -10.14 23.73 -6.89
N TYR A 236 -8.86 23.43 -7.14
CA TYR A 236 -8.12 23.97 -8.29
C TYR A 236 -7.45 22.92 -9.18
N GLU A 237 -7.21 21.69 -8.70
CA GLU A 237 -6.57 20.64 -9.50
C GLU A 237 -7.32 19.29 -9.42
N PRO A 238 -7.72 18.71 -10.56
CA PRO A 238 -8.28 17.36 -10.60
C PRO A 238 -7.20 16.32 -10.27
N ARG A 239 -7.48 15.42 -9.31
CA ARG A 239 -6.59 14.30 -9.00
C ARG A 239 -6.62 13.27 -10.12
N PHE A 240 -5.54 13.18 -10.87
CA PHE A 240 -5.35 12.11 -11.84
C PHE A 240 -4.82 10.85 -11.15
N GLU A 241 -5.57 9.75 -11.21
CA GLU A 241 -5.04 8.44 -10.85
C GLU A 241 -4.00 8.02 -11.91
N VAL A 242 -2.73 7.93 -11.52
CA VAL A 242 -1.65 7.52 -12.42
C VAL A 242 -1.80 6.04 -12.73
N LYS A 243 -2.45 5.70 -13.85
CA LYS A 243 -2.67 4.31 -14.31
C LYS A 243 -1.42 3.62 -14.85
N ARG A 244 -0.34 4.37 -15.09
CA ARG A 244 0.92 3.85 -15.65
C ARG A 244 1.81 3.35 -14.52
N HIS A 245 2.15 2.07 -14.55
CA HIS A 245 3.13 1.48 -13.64
C HIS A 245 4.52 1.67 -14.25
N TYR A 246 5.41 2.34 -13.51
CA TYR A 246 6.79 2.57 -13.94
C TYR A 246 7.72 1.65 -13.16
N PRO A 247 8.75 1.08 -13.81
CA PRO A 247 9.69 0.21 -13.13
C PRO A 247 10.50 0.98 -12.08
N ASP A 248 10.78 0.31 -10.97
CA ASP A 248 11.71 0.79 -9.96
C ASP A 248 13.13 0.53 -10.41
N LEU A 249 13.96 1.57 -10.39
CA LEU A 249 15.39 1.46 -10.67
C LEU A 249 16.08 0.88 -9.44
N LYS A 250 17.06 0.00 -9.68
CA LYS A 250 17.89 -0.60 -8.62
C LYS A 250 18.71 0.48 -7.90
N LEU A 251 19.35 0.12 -6.78
CA LEU A 251 20.11 1.03 -5.93
C LEU A 251 21.04 1.96 -6.75
N ILE A 252 20.91 3.26 -6.51
CA ILE A 252 21.69 4.30 -7.18
C ILE A 252 22.63 4.93 -6.16
N ASN A 253 23.91 5.02 -6.51
CA ASN A 253 24.91 5.72 -5.74
C ASN A 253 25.07 7.15 -6.28
N VAL A 254 24.89 8.14 -5.40
CA VAL A 254 25.20 9.53 -5.69
C VAL A 254 26.49 9.87 -4.97
N LYS A 255 27.60 9.94 -5.71
CA LYS A 255 28.88 10.38 -5.16
C LYS A 255 28.87 11.92 -5.13
N LEU A 256 28.83 12.50 -3.93
CA LEU A 256 28.97 13.93 -3.65
C LEU A 256 30.39 14.23 -3.19
N LYS A 257 31.11 15.12 -3.87
CA LYS A 257 32.36 15.66 -3.34
C LYS A 257 32.05 16.79 -2.35
N GLU A 258 31.77 16.38 -1.11
CA GLU A 258 31.53 17.16 0.12
C GLU A 258 30.09 17.48 0.58
N SER A 259 29.98 17.33 1.90
CA SER A 259 28.93 17.55 2.91
C SER A 259 27.50 17.05 2.68
N GLY A 260 27.19 15.93 3.33
CA GLY A 260 25.84 15.34 3.48
C GLY A 260 25.97 13.92 4.02
N GLN A 261 25.01 13.43 4.81
CA GLN A 261 25.09 12.12 5.46
C GLN A 261 24.82 10.97 4.49
N ASP A 262 25.88 10.21 4.20
CA ASP A 262 26.03 8.76 4.01
C ASP A 262 27.55 8.51 3.84
N TYR A 263 28.02 7.26 3.99
CA TYR A 263 29.39 6.93 4.44
C TYR A 263 30.54 7.63 3.67
N PRO A 264 31.60 8.08 4.39
CA PRO A 264 32.75 8.73 3.77
C PRO A 264 33.66 7.72 3.07
N LEU A 265 34.28 8.12 1.95
CA LEU A 265 35.45 7.43 1.40
C LEU A 265 36.75 8.04 1.94
N ALA A 266 37.82 7.23 1.88
CA ALA A 266 39.16 7.74 2.12
C ALA A 266 39.49 8.87 1.12
N HIS A 267 40.09 9.94 1.64
CA HIS A 267 40.47 11.10 0.84
C HIS A 267 41.63 10.74 -0.09
N LYS A 268 41.65 11.35 -1.27
CA LYS A 268 42.74 11.23 -2.22
C LYS A 268 43.66 12.44 -2.09
N CYS A 269 44.95 12.21 -1.91
CA CYS A 269 45.96 13.27 -1.88
C CYS A 269 46.66 13.35 -3.24
N GLU A 270 46.54 14.49 -3.91
CA GLU A 270 47.28 14.80 -5.13
C GLU A 270 48.33 15.85 -4.81
N LYS A 271 49.59 15.57 -5.17
CA LYS A 271 50.71 16.51 -4.96
C LYS A 271 50.91 17.33 -6.22
N VAL A 272 50.70 18.63 -6.12
CA VAL A 272 50.91 19.58 -7.21
C VAL A 272 52.16 20.40 -6.90
N LYS A 273 53.08 20.47 -7.86
CA LYS A 273 54.33 21.21 -7.74
C LYS A 273 54.28 22.43 -8.65
N GLU A 274 54.48 23.60 -8.08
CA GLU A 274 54.71 24.82 -8.85
C GLU A 274 56.21 24.93 -9.11
N TYR A 275 56.57 25.18 -10.37
CA TYR A 275 57.96 25.31 -10.79
C TYR A 275 58.31 26.76 -11.00
N LYS A 276 59.56 27.11 -10.70
CA LYS A 276 60.07 28.46 -10.95
C LYS A 276 59.94 28.82 -12.44
N PRO A 277 59.69 30.10 -12.78
CA PRO A 277 59.65 30.53 -14.17
C PRO A 277 60.92 30.11 -14.92
N GLN A 278 60.76 29.36 -16.01
CA GLN A 278 61.85 28.86 -16.86
C GLN A 278 62.87 27.92 -16.15
N SER A 279 62.44 27.19 -15.10
CA SER A 279 63.28 26.19 -14.43
C SER A 279 62.50 24.92 -14.09
N VAL A 280 63.21 23.80 -13.94
CA VAL A 280 62.65 22.48 -13.59
C VAL A 280 62.70 22.25 -12.06
N THR A 281 63.23 23.21 -11.29
CA THR A 281 63.26 23.11 -9.83
C THR A 281 61.89 23.47 -9.25
N PRO A 282 61.26 22.59 -8.44
CA PRO A 282 60.00 22.90 -7.77
C PRO A 282 60.23 24.01 -6.74
N GLU A 283 59.37 25.03 -6.76
CA GLU A 283 59.39 26.16 -5.83
C GLU A 283 58.51 25.91 -4.62
N THR A 284 57.27 25.47 -4.87
CA THR A 284 56.29 25.15 -3.85
C THR A 284 55.61 23.82 -4.17
N GLU A 285 55.32 23.03 -3.14
CA GLU A 285 54.58 21.79 -3.26
C GLU A 285 53.29 21.91 -2.45
N TYR A 286 52.16 21.71 -3.13
CA TYR A 286 50.82 21.75 -2.55
C TYR A 286 50.26 20.33 -2.47
N GLU A 287 49.76 19.94 -1.31
CA GLU A 287 49.00 18.70 -1.14
C GLU A 287 47.51 19.01 -1.23
N LEU A 288 46.89 18.68 -2.36
CA LEU A 288 45.46 18.85 -2.58
C LEU A 288 44.72 17.59 -2.11
N LYS A 289 43.91 17.74 -1.06
CA LYS A 289 43.10 16.65 -0.51
C LYS A 289 41.70 16.72 -1.09
N THR A 290 41.32 15.68 -1.83
CA THR A 290 39.98 15.53 -2.38
C THR A 290 39.16 14.60 -1.51
N TYR A 291 38.05 15.09 -0.98
CA TYR A 291 37.10 14.31 -0.20
C TYR A 291 35.92 13.87 -1.08
N ALA A 292 35.45 12.64 -0.85
CA ALA A 292 34.27 12.09 -1.52
C ALA A 292 33.34 11.43 -0.51
N ARG A 293 32.04 11.64 -0.71
CA ARG A 293 30.96 11.00 0.04
C ARG A 293 30.03 10.30 -0.93
N VAL A 294 29.42 9.20 -0.50
CA VAL A 294 28.50 8.45 -1.35
C VAL A 294 27.20 8.29 -0.62
N ILE A 295 26.13 8.81 -1.22
CA ILE A 295 24.76 8.63 -0.78
C ILE A 295 24.17 7.44 -1.51
N ARG A 296 23.70 6.45 -0.75
CA ARG A 296 23.08 5.25 -1.31
C ARG A 296 21.58 5.43 -1.30
N LEU A 297 21.01 5.64 -2.48
CA LEU A 297 19.58 5.74 -2.64
C LEU A 297 18.97 4.34 -2.74
N GLY A 298 17.84 4.14 -2.06
CA GLY A 298 17.03 2.94 -2.19
C GLY A 298 16.41 2.81 -3.59
N PRO A 299 15.55 1.79 -3.82
CA PRO A 299 14.84 1.68 -5.08
C PRO A 299 13.98 2.93 -5.31
N ILE A 300 14.23 3.63 -6.41
CA ILE A 300 13.54 4.86 -6.80
C ILE A 300 12.78 4.61 -8.10
N SER A 301 11.52 5.07 -8.15
CA SER A 301 10.72 5.03 -9.38
C SER A 301 11.37 5.87 -10.48
N ALA A 302 11.36 5.37 -11.71
CA ALA A 302 11.94 6.05 -12.87
C ALA A 302 11.44 7.49 -13.08
N ILE A 303 10.23 7.84 -12.61
CA ILE A 303 9.69 9.20 -12.71
C ILE A 303 10.39 10.18 -11.76
N HIS A 304 10.75 9.71 -10.57
CA HIS A 304 11.29 10.56 -9.51
C HIS A 304 12.78 10.83 -9.69
N LEU A 305 13.51 9.93 -10.36
CA LEU A 305 14.95 10.08 -10.54
C LEU A 305 15.33 11.35 -11.34
N PRO A 306 14.74 11.66 -12.51
CA PRO A 306 15.06 12.90 -13.23
C PRO A 306 14.78 14.16 -12.41
N LEU A 307 13.66 14.19 -11.67
CA LEU A 307 13.31 15.31 -10.80
C LEU A 307 14.32 15.48 -9.66
N PHE A 308 14.77 14.37 -9.08
CA PHE A 308 15.79 14.36 -8.05
C PHE A 308 17.15 14.85 -8.59
N VAL A 309 17.56 14.39 -9.78
CA VAL A 309 18.79 14.84 -10.43
C VAL A 309 18.75 16.35 -10.67
N MET A 310 17.65 16.86 -11.21
CA MET A 310 17.46 18.30 -11.43
C MET A 310 17.53 19.09 -10.13
N PHE A 311 16.87 18.61 -9.07
CA PHE A 311 16.90 19.25 -7.76
C PHE A 311 18.31 19.31 -7.18
N VAL A 312 19.05 18.21 -7.25
CA VAL A 312 20.42 18.12 -6.72
C VAL A 312 21.36 19.03 -7.51
N GLN A 313 21.29 19.02 -8.84
CA GLN A 313 22.11 19.89 -9.70
C GLN A 313 21.83 21.38 -9.44
N ALA A 314 20.56 21.76 -9.27
CA ALA A 314 20.18 23.14 -8.98
C ALA A 314 20.69 23.65 -7.63
N ASN A 315 20.86 22.76 -6.65
CA ASN A 315 21.30 23.10 -5.29
C ASN A 315 22.78 22.75 -5.02
N THR A 316 23.57 22.45 -6.06
CA THR A 316 24.98 22.09 -5.90
C THR A 316 25.84 23.34 -5.66
N PRO A 317 26.61 23.40 -4.55
CA PRO A 317 27.50 24.53 -4.30
C PRO A 317 28.72 24.52 -5.22
N VAL A 318 29.32 25.69 -5.43
CA VAL A 318 30.51 25.85 -6.29
C VAL A 318 31.69 25.07 -5.69
N GLY A 319 32.39 24.31 -6.52
CA GLY A 319 33.52 23.46 -6.11
C GLY A 319 33.16 22.01 -5.79
N VAL A 320 31.86 21.66 -5.77
CA VAL A 320 31.39 20.29 -5.54
C VAL A 320 31.02 19.61 -6.86
N GLN A 321 31.61 18.45 -7.11
CA GLN A 321 31.27 17.60 -8.24
C GLN A 321 30.33 16.47 -7.80
N ILE A 322 29.24 16.28 -8.54
CA ILE A 322 28.25 15.24 -8.29
C ILE A 322 28.31 14.21 -9.41
N ILE A 323 28.44 12.94 -9.03
CA ILE A 323 28.45 11.81 -9.96
C ILE A 323 27.34 10.85 -9.56
N ILE A 324 26.39 10.63 -10.47
CA ILE A 324 25.26 9.72 -10.26
C ILE A 324 25.55 8.46 -11.07
N LYS A 325 25.60 7.30 -10.40
CA LYS A 325 25.82 6.02 -11.05
C LYS A 325 25.04 4.88 -10.40
N GLU A 326 24.79 3.82 -11.15
CA GLU A 326 24.24 2.59 -10.59
C GLU A 326 25.24 1.95 -9.62
N HIS A 327 24.73 1.26 -8.61
CA HIS A 327 25.58 0.60 -7.63
C HIS A 327 26.16 -0.70 -8.18
N GLU A 328 27.49 -0.79 -8.21
CA GLU A 328 28.23 -2.01 -8.55
C GLU A 328 28.97 -2.59 -7.32
N ALA A 329 29.31 -3.88 -7.37
CA ALA A 329 30.08 -4.55 -6.32
C ALA A 329 31.52 -3.99 -6.18
N SER A 330 32.06 -3.42 -7.26
CA SER A 330 33.34 -2.70 -7.28
C SER A 330 33.37 -1.52 -6.31
N ASP A 331 32.25 -0.80 -6.16
CA ASP A 331 32.12 0.34 -5.23
C ASP A 331 32.22 -0.05 -3.76
N GLU A 332 31.81 -1.27 -3.41
CA GLU A 332 31.97 -1.76 -2.04
C GLU A 332 33.43 -2.08 -1.76
N THR A 333 34.17 -2.55 -2.77
CA THR A 333 35.60 -2.87 -2.64
C THR A 333 36.43 -1.62 -2.39
N GLU A 334 36.10 -0.49 -3.04
CA GLU A 334 36.76 0.82 -2.82
C GLU A 334 36.63 1.34 -1.37
N ARG A 335 35.66 0.82 -0.61
CA ARG A 335 35.47 1.18 0.80
C ARG A 335 36.48 0.49 1.71
N TYR A 336 36.95 -0.70 1.34
CA TYR A 336 37.81 -1.50 2.18
C TYR A 336 39.28 -1.14 1.98
N ILE A 337 40.06 -1.22 3.06
CA ILE A 337 41.51 -1.07 2.99
C ILE A 337 42.07 -2.33 2.34
N PRO A 338 42.85 -2.22 1.25
CA PRO A 338 43.49 -3.39 0.63
C PRO A 338 44.37 -4.13 1.63
N ASP A 339 44.24 -5.45 1.70
CA ASP A 339 45.10 -6.30 2.51
C ASP A 339 46.38 -6.63 1.72
N PRO A 340 47.55 -6.10 2.11
CA PRO A 340 48.79 -6.31 1.37
C PRO A 340 49.21 -7.78 1.35
N GLN A 341 48.97 -8.52 2.43
CA GLN A 341 49.37 -9.93 2.52
C GLN A 341 48.60 -10.79 1.54
N LEU A 342 47.31 -10.51 1.37
CA LEU A 342 46.46 -11.23 0.43
C LEU A 342 46.90 -11.01 -1.02
N GLU A 343 47.36 -9.80 -1.36
CA GLU A 343 47.84 -9.50 -2.71
C GLU A 343 49.19 -10.19 -2.98
N ASP A 344 50.10 -10.19 -2.01
CA ASP A 344 51.37 -10.93 -2.09
C ASP A 344 51.14 -12.44 -2.29
N PHE A 345 50.16 -13.03 -1.58
CA PHE A 345 49.80 -14.44 -1.76
C PHE A 345 49.19 -14.71 -3.14
N LYS A 346 48.33 -13.82 -3.66
CA LYS A 346 47.79 -13.96 -5.01
C LYS A 346 48.87 -13.86 -6.08
N GLU A 347 49.80 -12.94 -5.93
CA GLU A 347 50.92 -12.79 -6.86
C GLU A 347 51.82 -14.03 -6.83
N THR A 348 52.09 -14.56 -5.63
CA THR A 348 52.83 -15.83 -5.46
C THR A 348 52.13 -16.99 -6.16
N LEU A 349 50.80 -17.11 -6.05
CA LEU A 349 50.03 -18.14 -6.74
C LEU A 349 50.04 -17.95 -8.26
N ARG A 350 49.85 -16.73 -8.77
CA ARG A 350 49.95 -16.45 -10.21
C ARG A 350 51.32 -16.84 -10.75
N ASN A 351 52.38 -16.53 -10.01
CA ASN A 351 53.74 -16.92 -10.36
C ASN A 351 53.95 -18.44 -10.31
N LEU A 352 53.17 -19.20 -9.54
CA LEU A 352 53.20 -20.66 -9.51
C LEU A 352 52.35 -21.30 -10.61
N ASP A 353 51.31 -20.62 -11.10
CA ASP A 353 50.46 -21.10 -12.20
C ASP A 353 51.14 -20.94 -13.57
N ASP A 354 52.17 -20.07 -13.68
CA ASP A 354 52.97 -19.95 -14.89
C ASP A 354 53.88 -21.19 -15.07
N PRO A 355 53.66 -22.02 -16.11
CA PRO A 355 54.39 -23.29 -16.26
C PRO A 355 55.89 -23.07 -16.39
N VAL A 356 56.32 -21.95 -17.00
CA VAL A 356 57.73 -21.56 -17.15
C VAL A 356 58.41 -21.36 -15.79
N ASN A 357 57.69 -20.83 -14.80
CA ASN A 357 58.21 -20.54 -13.47
C ASN A 357 58.28 -21.79 -12.58
N ILE A 358 57.34 -22.74 -12.76
CA ILE A 358 57.39 -24.06 -12.12
C ILE A 358 58.68 -24.80 -12.51
N TYR A 359 59.01 -24.83 -13.81
CA TYR A 359 60.24 -25.49 -14.29
C TYR A 359 61.49 -24.79 -13.77
N PHE A 360 61.50 -23.45 -13.69
CA PHE A 360 62.64 -22.70 -13.17
C PHE A 360 62.86 -22.94 -11.67
N LYS A 361 61.78 -23.07 -10.89
CA LYS A 361 61.84 -23.33 -9.45
C LYS A 361 62.21 -24.78 -9.14
N PHE A 362 61.72 -25.75 -9.92
CA PHE A 362 62.18 -27.15 -9.84
C PHE A 362 63.66 -27.28 -10.20
N PHE A 363 64.13 -26.55 -11.22
CA PHE A 363 65.54 -26.55 -11.61
C PHE A 363 66.46 -25.93 -10.55
N LEU A 364 66.01 -24.86 -9.88
CA LEU A 364 66.74 -24.24 -8.76
C LEU A 364 66.77 -25.11 -7.50
N VAL A 365 65.72 -25.88 -7.20
CA VAL A 365 65.73 -26.86 -6.09
C VAL A 365 66.70 -28.00 -6.42
N PHE A 366 66.70 -28.50 -7.66
CA PHE A 366 67.63 -29.55 -8.10
C PHE A 366 69.12 -29.13 -8.07
N LEU A 367 69.41 -27.83 -8.22
CA LEU A 367 70.77 -27.30 -8.14
C LEU A 367 71.26 -27.03 -6.71
N ASN A 368 70.36 -26.89 -5.73
CA ASN A 368 70.72 -26.68 -4.32
C ASN A 368 70.89 -28.00 -3.54
N ASP A 369 70.47 -29.14 -4.12
CA ASP A 369 70.59 -30.49 -3.54
C ASP A 369 71.82 -31.27 -4.06
N PHE A 370 72.79 -30.61 -4.72
CA PHE A 370 74.05 -31.20 -5.19
C PHE A 370 75.29 -30.56 -4.58
#